data_AF-A0A659R1T4-F1
#
_entry.id   AF-A0A659R1T4-F1
#
_cell.length_a   1.000
_cell.length_b   1.000
_cell.length_c   1.000
_cell.angle_alpha   90.00
_cell.angle_beta   90.00
_cell.angle_gamma   90.00
#
_symmetry.space_group_name_H-M   'P 1'
#
loop_
_entity.id
_entity.type
_entity.pdbx_description
1 polymer ?
#
loop_
_entity_poly.entity_id
_entity_poly.type
_entity_poly.pdbx_seq_one_letter_code
_entity_poly.pdbx_strand_id
1 'polypeptide(L)'
;MIERGKFRSLTLINWNGFFARTFDLDELVTTLSGGNGAGKSTTMAAFVTALIPDLTLLHFRNTTEAGATSGSRDKGLHGKLKAGVCYS
;
A
#
# COMPACT_ATOMS: atom_id res chain seq x y z
N MET A 1 8.85 -14.90 -29.46
CA MET A 1 8.26 -13.81 -28.66
C MET A 1 8.56 -14.11 -27.20
N ILE A 2 9.10 -13.17 -26.41
CA ILE A 2 9.48 -13.42 -25.01
C ILE A 2 8.30 -13.00 -24.12
N GLU A 3 7.90 -13.86 -23.18
CA GLU A 3 6.90 -13.55 -22.17
C GLU A 3 7.51 -12.68 -21.06
N ARG A 4 6.84 -11.56 -20.73
CA ARG A 4 7.30 -10.66 -19.65
C ARG A 4 6.56 -11.00 -18.37
N GLY A 5 7.30 -11.09 -17.26
CA GLY A 5 6.70 -11.25 -15.93
C GLY A 5 5.72 -10.12 -15.59
N LYS A 6 4.62 -10.49 -14.94
CA LYS A 6 3.56 -9.56 -14.49
C LYS A 6 3.22 -9.85 -13.04
N PHE A 7 2.90 -8.80 -12.28
CA PHE A 7 2.25 -8.96 -10.99
C PHE A 7 0.83 -9.48 -11.22
N ARG A 8 0.44 -10.54 -10.52
CA ARG A 8 -0.89 -11.16 -10.66
C ARG A 8 -1.89 -10.62 -9.66
N SER A 9 -1.48 -10.49 -8.41
CA SER A 9 -2.35 -10.01 -7.35
C SER A 9 -1.54 -9.48 -6.18
N LEU A 10 -2.25 -8.78 -5.29
CA LEU A 10 -1.76 -8.29 -4.00
C LEU A 10 -2.75 -8.72 -2.92
N THR A 11 -2.29 -9.39 -1.87
CA THR A 11 -3.14 -9.91 -0.80
C THR A 11 -2.81 -9.23 0.53
N LEU A 12 -3.74 -8.42 1.03
CA LEU A 12 -3.60 -7.77 2.34
C LEU A 12 -4.28 -8.62 3.41
N ILE A 13 -3.55 -8.92 4.48
CA ILE A 13 -4.07 -9.59 5.67
C ILE A 13 -3.84 -8.71 6.89
N ASN A 14 -4.92 -8.47 7.63
CA ASN A 14 -4.97 -7.71 8.87
C ASN A 14 -4.51 -6.24 8.73
N TRP A 15 -4.73 -5.64 7.57
CA TRP A 15 -4.58 -4.21 7.37
C TRP A 15 -5.82 -3.46 7.87
N ASN A 16 -5.66 -2.19 8.23
CA ASN A 16 -6.79 -1.35 8.61
C ASN A 16 -7.74 -1.20 7.42
N GLY A 17 -9.02 -1.57 7.61
CA GLY A 17 -10.01 -1.69 6.54
C GLY A 17 -9.99 -3.00 5.74
N PHE A 18 -9.00 -3.89 5.94
CA PHE A 18 -8.87 -5.17 5.21
C PHE A 18 -8.46 -6.31 6.14
N PHE A 19 -9.42 -7.13 6.58
CA PHE A 19 -9.07 -8.34 7.35
C PHE A 19 -8.34 -9.37 6.48
N ALA A 20 -8.90 -9.70 5.33
CA ALA A 20 -8.24 -10.48 4.27
C ALA A 20 -8.84 -10.04 2.94
N ARG A 21 -8.01 -9.50 2.03
CA ARG A 21 -8.46 -9.09 0.70
C ARG A 21 -7.36 -9.24 -0.33
N THR A 22 -7.69 -9.93 -1.41
CA THR A 22 -6.86 -10.03 -2.61
C THR A 22 -7.38 -9.07 -3.67
N PHE A 23 -6.46 -8.35 -4.30
CA PHE A 23 -6.71 -7.50 -5.46
C PHE A 23 -5.99 -8.10 -6.64
N ASP A 24 -6.74 -8.57 -7.64
CA ASP A 24 -6.16 -9.01 -8.91
C ASP A 24 -5.71 -7.81 -9.72
N LEU A 25 -4.55 -7.95 -10.37
CA LEU A 25 -3.93 -6.90 -11.15
C LEU A 25 -4.08 -7.22 -12.64
N ASP A 26 -4.67 -6.28 -13.36
CA ASP A 26 -4.76 -6.29 -14.81
C ASP A 26 -3.38 -6.24 -15.46
N GLU A 27 -3.27 -6.81 -16.67
CA GLU A 27 -2.00 -6.86 -17.41
C GLU A 27 -1.50 -5.48 -17.85
N LEU A 28 -2.41 -4.50 -17.91
CA LEU A 28 -2.17 -3.12 -18.30
C LEU A 28 -2.43 -2.17 -17.14
N VAL A 29 -3.70 -1.97 -16.75
CA VAL A 29 -4.09 -0.89 -15.82
C VAL A 29 -5.14 -1.38 -14.83
N THR A 30 -4.80 -1.31 -13.54
CA THR A 30 -5.74 -1.51 -12.43
C THR A 30 -6.04 -0.19 -11.75
N THR A 31 -7.31 0.19 -11.68
CA THR A 31 -7.75 1.42 -10.98
C THR A 31 -8.44 1.08 -9.67
N LEU A 32 -7.99 1.68 -8.57
CA LEU A 32 -8.69 1.62 -7.28
C LEU A 32 -9.70 2.77 -7.20
N SER A 33 -10.99 2.44 -7.15
CA SER A 33 -12.09 3.41 -7.01
C SER A 33 -12.77 3.32 -5.64
N GLY A 34 -13.50 4.37 -5.25
CA GLY A 34 -14.20 4.45 -3.96
C GLY A 34 -14.06 5.81 -3.28
N GLY A 35 -14.84 6.04 -2.23
CA GLY A 35 -14.84 7.31 -1.48
C GLY A 35 -13.56 7.61 -0.70
N ASN A 36 -13.51 8.77 -0.04
CA ASN A 36 -12.43 9.13 0.87
C ASN A 36 -12.39 8.15 2.05
N GLY A 37 -11.18 7.73 2.45
CA GLY A 37 -11.01 6.75 3.53
C GLY A 37 -11.28 5.28 3.15
N ALA A 38 -11.69 4.98 1.91
CA ALA A 38 -12.00 3.60 1.48
C ALA A 38 -10.80 2.63 1.45
N GLY A 39 -9.59 3.08 1.81
CA GLY A 39 -8.39 2.23 1.87
C GLY A 39 -7.55 2.18 0.58
N LYS A 40 -7.88 2.96 -0.46
CA LYS A 40 -7.14 2.99 -1.74
C LYS A 40 -5.64 3.22 -1.58
N SER A 41 -5.26 4.30 -0.88
CA SER A 41 -3.86 4.63 -0.61
C SER A 41 -3.21 3.64 0.36
N THR A 42 -4.01 2.93 1.17
CA THR A 42 -3.52 1.85 2.05
C THR A 42 -3.16 0.62 1.23
N THR A 43 -3.95 0.24 0.23
CA THR A 43 -3.60 -0.83 -0.73
C THR A 43 -2.28 -0.51 -1.45
N MET A 44 -2.11 0.73 -1.92
CA MET A 44 -0.85 1.16 -2.53
C MET A 44 0.32 1.14 -1.54
N ALA A 45 0.10 1.57 -0.30
CA ALA A 45 1.14 1.53 0.73
C ALA A 45 1.59 0.09 1.05
N ALA A 46 0.66 -0.86 1.10
CA ALA A 46 0.95 -2.28 1.28
C ALA A 46 1.83 -2.83 0.13
N PHE A 47 1.47 -2.51 -1.11
CA PHE A 47 2.26 -2.93 -2.28
C PHE A 47 3.71 -2.42 -2.23
N VAL A 48 3.88 -1.13 -1.93
CA VAL A 48 5.23 -0.52 -1.81
C VAL A 48 6.00 -1.11 -0.63
N THR A 49 5.34 -1.38 0.49
CA THR A 49 5.96 -2.00 1.67
C THR A 49 6.48 -3.41 1.35
N ALA A 50 5.72 -4.22 0.58
CA ALA A 50 6.16 -5.54 0.15
C ALA A 50 7.33 -5.49 -0.86
N LEU A 51 7.33 -4.50 -1.75
CA LEU A 51 8.42 -4.31 -2.72
C LEU A 51 9.72 -3.81 -2.07
N ILE A 52 9.60 -2.94 -1.06
CA ILE A 52 10.74 -2.31 -0.38
C ILE A 52 10.51 -2.40 1.13
N PRO A 53 10.82 -3.55 1.76
CA PRO A 53 10.59 -3.77 3.19
C PRO A 53 11.68 -3.09 4.05
N ASP A 54 11.98 -1.83 3.77
CA ASP A 54 12.97 -1.03 4.49
C ASP A 54 12.30 0.17 5.16
N LEU A 55 12.16 0.08 6.49
CA LEU A 55 11.54 1.11 7.30
C LEU A 55 12.31 2.44 7.28
N THR A 56 13.57 2.48 6.86
CA THR A 56 14.33 3.73 6.71
C THR A 56 13.81 4.56 5.54
N LEU A 57 13.39 3.90 4.46
CA LEU A 57 12.92 4.51 3.22
C LEU A 57 11.41 4.75 3.17
N LEU A 58 10.62 3.88 3.81
CA LEU A 58 9.15 3.98 3.78
C LEU A 58 8.66 5.22 4.53
N HIS A 59 8.08 6.18 3.81
CA HIS A 59 7.47 7.39 4.38
C HIS A 59 6.19 7.77 3.63
N PHE A 60 5.03 7.43 4.19
CA PHE A 60 3.71 7.62 3.57
C PHE A 60 3.07 8.94 4.02
N ARG A 61 3.46 10.04 3.37
CA ARG A 61 2.90 11.37 3.63
C ARG A 61 1.50 11.54 3.07
N ASN A 62 0.76 12.49 3.63
CA ASN A 62 -0.47 12.94 3.02
C ASN A 62 -0.16 13.61 1.67
N THR A 63 -1.04 13.45 0.69
CA THR A 63 -0.89 14.04 -0.65
C THR A 63 -0.82 15.57 -0.61
N THR A 64 -1.42 16.20 0.40
CA THR A 64 -1.36 17.65 0.62
C THR A 64 0.02 18.15 1.06
N GLU A 65 0.91 17.24 1.49
CA GLU A 65 2.26 17.55 1.97
C GLU A 65 3.35 17.15 0.95
N ALA A 66 2.95 16.98 -0.31
CA ALA A 66 3.89 16.68 -1.39
C ALA A 66 4.95 17.78 -1.48
N GLY A 67 6.22 17.41 -1.29
CA GLY A 67 7.37 18.33 -1.33
C GLY A 67 7.79 18.93 0.02
N ALA A 68 7.12 18.63 1.13
CA ALA A 68 7.56 19.08 2.45
C ALA A 68 8.96 18.51 2.78
N THR A 69 9.93 19.33 3.20
CA THR A 69 11.25 18.86 3.64
C THR A 69 11.25 18.48 5.13
N SER A 70 10.32 19.04 5.89
CA SER A 70 10.01 18.64 7.26
C SER A 70 9.30 17.29 7.24
N GLY A 71 10.05 16.21 7.49
CA GLY A 71 9.46 14.90 7.71
C GLY A 71 8.60 14.92 8.97
N SER A 72 7.31 14.59 8.84
CA SER A 72 6.52 14.15 10.01
C SER A 72 7.30 13.06 10.75
N ARG A 73 7.33 13.11 12.09
CA ARG A 73 7.94 12.06 12.93
C ARG A 73 7.31 10.70 12.65
N ASP A 74 6.02 10.68 12.31
CA ASP A 74 5.33 9.47 11.90
C ASP A 74 5.60 9.17 10.41
N LYS A 75 5.88 7.91 10.13
CA LYS A 75 6.08 7.40 8.78
C LYS A 75 4.79 6.96 8.09
N GLY A 76 3.66 6.98 8.80
CA GLY A 76 2.33 6.78 8.25
C GLY A 76 2.00 5.32 7.91
N LEU A 77 2.88 4.37 8.22
CA LEU A 77 2.64 2.94 7.99
C LEU A 77 1.86 2.29 9.15
N HIS A 78 2.25 2.56 10.40
CA HIS A 78 1.70 1.86 11.57
C HIS A 78 0.17 1.99 11.69
N GLY A 79 -0.38 3.20 11.48
CA GLY A 79 -1.83 3.43 11.51
C GLY A 79 -2.62 2.73 10.38
N LYS A 80 -1.94 2.15 9.40
CA LYS A 80 -2.54 1.37 8.31
C LYS A 80 -2.62 -0.12 8.64
N LEU A 81 -2.02 -0.58 9.73
CA LEU A 81 -2.06 -1.97 10.20
C LEU A 81 -3.04 -2.12 11.36
N LYS A 82 -3.47 -3.35 11.64
CA LYS A 82 -4.18 -3.69 12.87
C LYS A 82 -3.23 -4.37 13.86
N ALA A 83 -3.68 -4.52 15.11
CA ALA A 83 -2.97 -5.29 16.10
C ALA A 83 -2.84 -6.77 15.68
N GLY A 84 -1.71 -7.39 16.04
CA GLY A 84 -1.40 -8.77 15.69
C GLY A 84 -0.57 -8.89 14.41
N VAL A 85 -0.52 -10.11 13.86
CA VAL A 85 0.27 -10.43 12.67
C VAL A 85 -0.39 -9.84 11.43
N CYS A 86 0.40 -9.25 10.53
CA CYS A 86 -0.05 -8.64 9.28
C CYS A 86 0.78 -9.16 8.11
N TYR A 87 0.17 -9.25 6.93
CA TYR A 87 0.83 -9.63 5.68
C TYR A 87 0.38 -8.74 4.53
N SER A 88 1.23 -8.60 3.51
CA SER A 88 0.98 -7.90 2.25
C SER A 88 1.68 -8.62 1.11
#